data_AF-G3PS55-F1
#
_entry.id   AF-G3PS55-F1
#
_cell.length_a   1.000
_cell.length_b   1.000
_cell.length_c   1.000
_cell.angle_alpha   90.00
_cell.angle_beta   90.00
_cell.angle_gamma   90.00
#
_symmetry.space_group_name_H-M   'P 1'
#
loop_
_entity.id
_entity.type
_entity.pdbx_description
1 polymer ?
#
loop_
_entity_poly.entity_id
_entity_poly.type
_entity_poly.pdbx_seq_one_letter_code
_entity_poly.pdbx_strand_id
1 'polypeptide(L)'
;MRYVAAYLLCALSGNGSPTPKDIKHILESVGIEADDTRLDKVISELKGKNVEEVITTGYGKLASVPAGGAVAVATSAAPGSGGAAAPAAEEKKEEKKEESEESEDDRDDQALHNFAKFFRNQSQEEREHAEKLMKLQNQRGGRIFLQDVKKPERDEWGTGLEALECALQLEKSVNQSLLDLHKVCSDHADPHLCDFIETHYLDEQVKSIKELGDWVTNLRRMGAPQNGLAEYLFDKHTLGKESS
;
A
#
# COMPACT_ATOMS: atom_id res chain seq x y z
N MET A 1 -11.65 11.81 1.15
CA MET A 1 -12.73 10.86 0.82
C MET A 1 -13.94 10.90 1.75
N ARG A 2 -13.79 10.93 3.10
CA ARG A 2 -14.91 10.84 4.06
C ARG A 2 -16.06 11.85 3.86
N TYR A 3 -15.76 13.11 3.60
CA TYR A 3 -16.77 14.16 3.37
C TYR A 3 -17.55 13.96 2.06
N VAL A 4 -16.88 13.47 1.01
CA VAL A 4 -17.50 13.17 -0.29
C VAL A 4 -18.41 11.94 -0.16
N ALA A 5 -17.97 10.91 0.57
CA ALA A 5 -18.79 9.74 0.85
C ALA A 5 -20.06 10.10 1.64
N ALA A 6 -19.93 10.91 2.70
CA ALA A 6 -21.07 11.39 3.48
C ALA A 6 -22.03 12.26 2.63
N TYR A 7 -21.50 13.14 1.76
CA TYR A 7 -22.32 13.92 0.83
C TYR A 7 -23.10 13.01 -0.13
N LEU A 8 -22.46 11.98 -0.69
CA LEU A 8 -23.11 11.02 -1.60
C LEU A 8 -24.17 10.18 -0.90
N LEU A 9 -23.95 9.76 0.34
CA LEU A 9 -24.96 9.05 1.14
C LEU A 9 -26.21 9.91 1.39
N CYS A 10 -26.03 11.21 1.67
CA CYS A 10 -27.15 12.16 1.74
C CYS A 10 -27.87 12.33 0.39
N ALA A 11 -27.12 12.45 -0.71
CA ALA A 11 -27.69 12.60 -2.04
C ALA A 11 -28.50 11.36 -2.47
N LEU A 12 -27.98 10.16 -2.20
CA LEU A 12 -28.61 8.88 -2.54
C LEU A 12 -29.81 8.54 -1.64
N SER A 13 -29.88 9.10 -0.42
CA SER A 13 -31.06 8.97 0.46
C SER A 13 -32.22 9.91 0.08
N GLY A 14 -32.10 10.62 -1.05
CA GLY A 14 -33.15 11.47 -1.61
C GLY A 14 -33.02 12.95 -1.25
N ASN A 15 -31.99 13.35 -0.51
CA ASN A 15 -31.68 14.75 -0.26
C ASN A 15 -30.73 15.29 -1.34
N GLY A 16 -31.28 15.74 -2.47
CA GLY A 16 -30.52 16.24 -3.62
C GLY A 16 -29.64 17.47 -3.36
N SER A 17 -29.72 18.07 -2.18
CA SER A 17 -28.87 19.19 -1.75
C SER A 17 -28.42 19.02 -0.28
N PRO A 18 -27.48 18.10 0.00
CA PRO A 18 -26.98 17.87 1.35
C PRO A 18 -26.41 19.14 1.98
N THR A 19 -26.78 19.41 3.24
CA THR A 19 -26.30 20.58 4.00
C THR A 19 -25.11 20.23 4.89
N PRO A 20 -24.35 21.21 5.42
CA PRO A 20 -23.25 20.94 6.35
C PRO A 20 -23.68 20.13 7.58
N LYS A 21 -24.90 20.36 8.07
CA LYS A 21 -25.44 19.66 9.24
C LYS A 21 -25.67 18.18 8.97
N ASP A 22 -26.16 17.83 7.78
CA ASP A 22 -26.44 16.44 7.40
C ASP A 22 -25.15 15.61 7.35
N ILE A 23 -24.09 16.21 6.81
CA ILE A 23 -22.78 15.58 6.69
C ILE A 23 -22.10 15.46 8.06
N LYS A 24 -22.18 16.49 8.91
CA LYS A 24 -21.67 16.42 10.29
C LYS A 24 -22.32 15.30 11.08
N HIS A 25 -23.64 15.17 11.00
CA HIS A 25 -24.38 14.11 11.68
C HIS A 25 -23.92 12.71 11.25
N ILE A 26 -23.67 12.49 9.96
CA ILE A 26 -23.12 11.21 9.46
C ILE A 26 -21.72 10.96 10.01
N LEU A 27 -20.83 11.95 9.97
CA LEU A 27 -19.46 11.80 10.46
C LEU A 27 -19.41 11.57 11.97
N GLU A 28 -20.24 12.26 12.74
CA GLU A 28 -20.39 12.06 14.20
C GLU A 28 -20.94 10.67 14.53
N SER A 29 -21.87 10.14 13.72
CA SER A 29 -22.42 8.79 13.92
C SER A 29 -21.38 7.67 13.79
N VAL A 30 -20.25 7.94 13.10
CA VAL A 30 -19.12 7.03 12.95
C VAL A 30 -17.91 7.46 13.79
N GLY A 31 -18.08 8.40 14.73
CA GLY A 31 -17.04 8.83 15.67
C GLY A 31 -15.97 9.74 15.07
N ILE A 32 -16.25 10.42 13.95
CA ILE A 32 -15.30 11.29 13.25
C ILE A 32 -15.67 12.76 13.49
N GLU A 33 -14.72 13.54 14.01
CA GLU A 33 -14.87 15.00 14.09
C GLU A 33 -14.82 15.65 12.70
N ALA A 34 -15.80 16.52 12.45
CA ALA A 34 -15.92 17.25 11.19
C ALA A 34 -15.04 18.50 11.17
N ASP A 35 -14.16 18.58 10.19
CA ASP A 35 -13.38 19.78 9.85
C ASP A 35 -14.24 20.69 8.97
N ASP A 36 -14.59 21.86 9.50
CA ASP A 36 -15.46 22.84 8.86
C ASP A 36 -14.89 23.38 7.54
N THR A 37 -13.56 23.51 7.46
CA THR A 37 -12.88 24.01 6.24
C THR A 37 -13.00 23.01 5.09
N ARG A 38 -12.82 21.72 5.38
CA ARG A 38 -12.94 20.63 4.39
C ARG A 38 -14.39 20.37 4.01
N LEU A 39 -15.31 20.50 4.97
CA LEU A 39 -16.75 20.38 4.75
C LEU A 39 -17.28 21.46 3.81
N ASP A 40 -16.95 22.73 4.10
CA ASP A 40 -17.37 23.87 3.27
C ASP A 40 -16.81 23.78 1.85
N LYS A 41 -15.57 23.31 1.71
CA LYS A 41 -14.97 23.07 0.39
C LYS A 41 -15.77 22.05 -0.42
N VAL A 42 -16.09 20.88 0.14
CA VAL A 42 -16.85 19.83 -0.57
C VAL A 42 -18.25 20.31 -0.94
N ILE A 43 -18.92 21.03 -0.05
CA ILE A 43 -20.24 21.59 -0.34
C ILE A 43 -20.14 22.64 -1.45
N SER A 44 -19.16 23.53 -1.41
CA SER A 44 -18.98 24.53 -2.48
C SER A 44 -18.71 23.92 -3.85
N GLU A 45 -17.97 22.80 -3.90
CA GLU A 45 -17.59 22.13 -5.14
C GLU A 45 -18.69 21.24 -5.72
N LEU A 46 -19.59 20.71 -4.87
CA LEU A 46 -20.67 19.79 -5.28
C LEU A 46 -22.06 20.43 -5.31
N LYS A 47 -22.23 21.62 -4.72
CA LYS A 47 -23.50 22.34 -4.71
C LYS A 47 -23.98 22.64 -6.13
N GLY A 48 -25.17 22.15 -6.44
CA GLY A 48 -25.82 22.36 -7.74
C GLY A 48 -25.29 21.48 -8.87
N LYS A 49 -24.33 20.58 -8.60
CA LYS A 49 -23.90 19.56 -9.57
C LYS A 49 -24.71 18.30 -9.38
N ASN A 50 -25.14 17.70 -10.49
CA ASN A 50 -25.79 16.41 -10.46
C ASN A 50 -24.74 15.31 -10.19
N VAL A 51 -25.03 14.43 -9.24
CA VAL A 51 -24.08 13.41 -8.76
C VAL A 51 -23.70 12.43 -9.87
N GLU A 52 -24.65 12.05 -10.72
CA GLU A 52 -24.43 11.17 -11.86
C GLU A 52 -23.49 11.80 -12.91
N GLU A 53 -23.61 13.12 -13.13
CA GLU A 53 -22.72 13.88 -14.02
C GLU A 53 -21.29 14.00 -13.45
N VAL A 54 -21.15 14.20 -12.14
CA VAL A 54 -19.85 14.24 -11.46
C VAL A 54 -19.13 12.89 -11.54
N ILE A 55 -19.85 11.79 -11.33
CA ILE A 55 -19.30 10.43 -11.44
C ILE A 55 -18.87 10.14 -12.88
N THR A 56 -19.70 10.50 -13.87
CA THR A 56 -19.38 10.29 -15.29
C THR A 56 -18.17 11.10 -15.75
N THR A 57 -18.09 12.38 -15.33
CA THR A 57 -16.94 13.24 -15.61
C THR A 57 -15.67 12.74 -14.90
N GLY A 58 -15.80 12.22 -13.68
CA GLY A 58 -14.70 11.60 -12.94
C GLY A 58 -14.16 10.34 -13.63
N TYR A 59 -15.05 9.45 -14.08
CA TYR A 59 -14.67 8.25 -14.83
C TYR A 59 -13.93 8.59 -16.14
N GLY A 60 -14.37 9.63 -16.86
CA GLY A 60 -13.69 10.08 -18.08
C GLY A 60 -12.26 10.58 -17.84
N LYS A 61 -11.99 11.18 -16.67
CA LYS A 61 -10.64 11.63 -16.29
C LYS A 61 -9.75 10.49 -15.76
N LEU A 62 -10.33 9.42 -15.23
CA LEU A 62 -9.60 8.20 -14.84
C LEU A 62 -9.19 7.34 -16.04
N ALA A 63 -9.92 7.44 -17.16
CA ALA A 63 -9.62 6.67 -18.38
C ALA A 63 -8.42 7.19 -19.19
N SER A 64 -7.80 8.34 -18.82
CA SER A 64 -6.69 8.94 -19.57
C SER A 64 -5.29 8.70 -18.96
N VAL A 65 -5.12 7.68 -18.13
CA VAL A 65 -3.79 7.29 -17.62
C VAL A 65 -3.21 6.20 -18.53
N PRO A 66 -2.08 6.41 -19.25
CA PRO A 66 -1.55 5.41 -20.18
C PRO A 66 -0.93 4.21 -19.45
N ALA A 67 -1.44 3.01 -19.72
CA ALA A 67 -0.75 1.76 -19.40
C ALA A 67 0.42 1.56 -20.37
N GLY A 68 1.64 1.82 -19.92
CA GLY A 68 2.87 1.68 -20.71
C GLY A 68 3.43 0.26 -20.69
N GLY A 69 3.55 -0.37 -21.86
CA GLY A 69 4.26 -1.63 -22.02
C GLY A 69 4.25 -2.17 -23.45
N ALA A 70 5.14 -1.67 -24.32
CA ALA A 70 5.62 -2.39 -25.50
C ALA A 70 6.93 -1.79 -26.03
N VAL A 71 7.96 -2.62 -26.16
CA VAL A 71 9.27 -2.33 -26.74
C VAL A 71 9.20 -2.44 -28.26
N ALA A 72 9.73 -1.45 -28.99
CA ALA A 72 10.15 -1.59 -30.38
C ALA A 72 11.32 -0.64 -30.73
N VAL A 73 12.21 -1.11 -31.61
CA VAL A 73 13.57 -0.60 -31.89
C VAL A 73 13.64 0.26 -33.16
N ALA A 74 14.46 1.34 -33.10
CA ALA A 74 15.14 2.15 -34.15
C ALA A 74 14.28 2.99 -35.14
N THR A 75 14.59 4.26 -35.50
CA THR A 75 15.84 4.87 -36.02
C THR A 75 15.83 6.42 -35.97
N SER A 76 17.03 7.00 -35.81
CA SER A 76 17.62 8.31 -36.24
C SER A 76 16.86 9.66 -36.33
N ALA A 77 17.58 10.67 -35.79
CA ALA A 77 17.70 12.10 -36.18
C ALA A 77 16.85 13.18 -35.45
N ALA A 78 17.58 14.23 -35.00
CA ALA A 78 17.24 15.31 -34.07
C ALA A 78 16.53 16.54 -34.71
N PRO A 79 16.44 17.72 -34.05
CA PRO A 79 15.97 18.06 -32.69
C PRO A 79 14.78 19.06 -32.72
N GLY A 80 14.00 19.17 -31.63
CA GLY A 80 12.94 20.18 -31.51
C GLY A 80 12.59 20.50 -30.07
N SER A 81 12.90 21.73 -29.67
CA SER A 81 12.64 22.37 -28.38
C SER A 81 11.15 22.51 -28.03
N GLY A 82 10.81 22.40 -26.74
CA GLY A 82 9.53 22.89 -26.22
C GLY A 82 9.31 22.45 -24.78
N GLY A 83 9.54 23.36 -23.82
CA GLY A 83 9.32 23.10 -22.41
C GLY A 83 7.84 23.04 -22.01
N ALA A 84 7.56 22.24 -20.99
CA ALA A 84 6.50 22.45 -20.01
C ALA A 84 6.89 21.68 -18.75
N ALA A 85 7.32 22.39 -17.71
CA ALA A 85 7.57 21.85 -16.39
C ALA A 85 6.32 22.08 -15.53
N ALA A 86 5.72 21.00 -15.03
CA ALA A 86 5.00 20.87 -13.74
C ALA A 86 4.08 19.63 -13.78
N PRO A 87 4.47 18.55 -13.09
CA PRO A 87 3.60 18.02 -12.03
C PRO A 87 4.33 17.75 -10.70
N ALA A 88 5.66 17.89 -10.65
CA ALA A 88 6.49 17.53 -9.50
C ALA A 88 6.23 18.30 -8.18
N ALA A 89 5.43 19.36 -8.20
CA ALA A 89 5.11 20.16 -7.02
C ALA A 89 3.81 19.72 -6.31
N GLU A 90 2.90 19.04 -7.03
CA GLU A 90 1.66 18.52 -6.46
C GLU A 90 1.87 17.11 -5.90
N GLU A 91 2.55 16.21 -6.62
CA GLU A 91 2.97 14.89 -6.12
C GLU A 91 3.79 15.01 -4.83
N LYS A 92 4.79 15.89 -4.80
CA LYS A 92 5.59 16.14 -3.58
C LYS A 92 4.79 16.69 -2.41
N LYS A 93 3.61 17.25 -2.64
CA LYS A 93 2.77 17.85 -1.59
C LYS A 93 1.72 16.86 -1.08
N GLU A 94 1.26 15.93 -1.92
CA GLU A 94 0.46 14.79 -1.50
C GLU A 94 1.33 13.73 -0.80
N GLU A 95 2.48 13.34 -1.36
CA GLU A 95 3.44 12.44 -0.70
C GLU A 95 3.84 12.98 0.67
N LYS A 96 4.18 14.27 0.77
CA LYS A 96 4.58 14.87 2.05
C LYS A 96 3.42 14.96 3.06
N LYS A 97 2.18 14.92 2.58
CA LYS A 97 1.00 14.94 3.45
C LYS A 97 0.63 13.53 3.92
N GLU A 98 0.69 12.53 3.06
CA GLU A 98 0.59 11.12 3.45
C GLU A 98 1.74 10.73 4.38
N GLU A 99 2.98 11.09 4.06
CA GLU A 99 4.14 10.82 4.91
C GLU A 99 4.05 11.55 6.27
N SER A 100 3.37 12.70 6.34
CA SER A 100 3.12 13.39 7.62
C SER A 100 1.99 12.75 8.45
N GLU A 101 0.92 12.27 7.82
CA GLU A 101 -0.16 11.54 8.50
C GLU A 101 0.28 10.10 8.86
N GLU A 102 1.24 9.51 8.14
CA GLU A 102 1.79 8.17 8.40
C GLU A 102 2.81 8.13 9.55
N SER A 103 3.42 9.27 9.90
CA SER A 103 4.40 9.37 10.99
C SER A 103 3.78 9.38 12.41
N GLU A 104 2.45 9.43 12.52
CA GLU A 104 1.75 9.63 13.79
C GLU A 104 1.41 8.33 14.55
N ASP A 105 1.55 7.16 13.92
CA ASP A 105 1.21 5.84 14.52
C ASP A 105 2.42 5.11 15.16
N ASP A 106 3.61 5.72 15.11
CA ASP A 106 4.85 5.11 15.62
C ASP A 106 5.11 5.42 17.09
N ARG A 107 5.74 4.47 17.78
CA ARG A 107 6.19 4.66 19.15
C ARG A 107 7.27 5.74 19.23
N ASP A 108 7.06 6.68 20.14
CA ASP A 108 7.98 7.80 20.41
C ASP A 108 9.34 7.34 20.95
N ASP A 109 9.37 6.20 21.65
CA ASP A 109 10.60 5.62 22.20
C ASP A 109 11.43 4.80 21.20
N GLN A 110 10.94 4.61 19.97
CA GLN A 110 11.67 3.95 18.86
C GLN A 110 12.04 4.95 17.75
N ALA A 111 11.08 5.76 17.28
CA ALA A 111 11.29 6.87 16.35
C ALA A 111 12.09 6.56 15.06
N LEU A 112 11.91 5.36 14.49
CA LEU A 112 12.49 4.93 13.21
C LEU A 112 11.42 4.92 12.10
N HIS A 113 11.06 6.11 11.59
CA HIS A 113 9.91 6.28 10.70
C HIS A 113 9.98 5.49 9.38
N ASN A 114 11.17 5.34 8.79
CA ASN A 114 11.28 4.61 7.53
C ASN A 114 11.21 3.09 7.73
N PHE A 115 11.60 2.59 8.91
CA PHE A 115 11.30 1.21 9.31
C PHE A 115 9.80 0.96 9.42
N ALA A 116 9.08 1.85 10.08
CA ALA A 116 7.63 1.72 10.21
C ALA A 116 6.91 1.78 8.87
N LYS A 117 7.27 2.76 8.03
CA LYS A 117 6.76 2.89 6.66
C LYS A 117 7.03 1.61 5.85
N PHE A 118 8.26 1.07 5.91
CA PHE A 118 8.60 -0.19 5.26
C PHE A 118 7.67 -1.34 5.71
N PHE A 119 7.56 -1.60 7.02
CA PHE A 119 6.73 -2.71 7.51
C PHE A 119 5.24 -2.50 7.26
N ARG A 120 4.78 -1.25 7.24
CA ARG A 120 3.41 -0.91 6.85
C ARG A 120 3.14 -1.25 5.39
N ASN A 121 4.06 -0.90 4.49
CA ASN A 121 3.97 -1.23 3.07
C ASN A 121 3.97 -2.75 2.86
N GLN A 122 4.87 -3.48 3.53
CA GLN A 122 4.90 -4.94 3.50
C GLN A 122 3.59 -5.55 4.02
N SER A 123 3.00 -4.99 5.07
CA SER A 123 1.69 -5.45 5.56
C SER A 123 0.56 -5.24 4.53
N GLN A 124 0.64 -4.22 3.68
CA GLN A 124 -0.33 -3.99 2.60
C GLN A 124 -0.11 -4.98 1.45
N GLU A 125 1.15 -5.20 1.06
CA GLU A 125 1.53 -6.18 0.04
C GLU A 125 1.07 -7.60 0.42
N GLU A 126 1.29 -8.03 1.66
CA GLU A 126 0.82 -9.33 2.14
C GLU A 126 -0.71 -9.47 2.17
N ARG A 127 -1.42 -8.36 2.37
CA ARG A 127 -2.88 -8.34 2.22
C ARG A 127 -3.28 -8.55 0.75
N GLU A 128 -2.58 -7.92 -0.19
CA GLU A 128 -2.82 -8.14 -1.61
C GLU A 128 -2.54 -9.60 -2.02
N HIS A 129 -1.48 -10.22 -1.47
CA HIS A 129 -1.20 -11.64 -1.62
C HIS A 129 -2.36 -12.53 -1.14
N ALA A 130 -2.88 -12.28 0.05
CA ALA A 130 -4.04 -13.00 0.57
C ALA A 130 -5.28 -12.83 -0.31
N GLU A 131 -5.58 -11.61 -0.78
CA GLU A 131 -6.70 -11.33 -1.67
C GLU A 131 -6.53 -11.99 -3.05
N LYS A 132 -5.29 -12.06 -3.57
CA LYS A 132 -4.94 -12.74 -4.84
C LYS A 132 -5.23 -14.24 -4.74
N LEU A 133 -4.92 -14.90 -3.62
CA LEU A 133 -5.32 -16.29 -3.36
C LEU A 133 -6.84 -16.48 -3.28
N MET A 134 -7.57 -15.57 -2.62
CA MET A 134 -9.04 -15.62 -2.55
C MET A 134 -9.67 -15.52 -3.94
N LYS A 135 -9.15 -14.62 -4.79
CA LYS A 135 -9.60 -14.48 -6.18
C LYS A 135 -9.37 -15.77 -6.96
N LEU A 136 -8.18 -16.36 -6.86
CA LEU A 136 -7.87 -17.64 -7.50
C LEU A 136 -8.82 -18.75 -7.05
N GLN A 137 -9.06 -18.87 -5.74
CA GLN A 137 -9.95 -19.89 -5.20
C GLN A 137 -11.36 -19.79 -5.80
N ASN A 138 -11.88 -18.57 -5.93
CA ASN A 138 -13.18 -18.32 -6.58
C ASN A 138 -13.14 -18.62 -8.09
N GLN A 139 -12.08 -18.23 -8.81
CA GLN A 139 -11.91 -18.52 -10.24
C GLN A 139 -11.91 -20.01 -10.54
N ARG A 140 -11.32 -20.83 -9.65
CA ARG A 140 -11.28 -22.29 -9.77
C ARG A 140 -12.56 -22.98 -9.30
N GLY A 141 -13.58 -22.21 -8.90
CA GLY A 141 -14.86 -22.74 -8.40
C GLY A 141 -14.80 -23.30 -6.98
N GLY A 142 -13.70 -23.06 -6.26
CA GLY A 142 -13.50 -23.44 -4.87
C GLY A 142 -14.41 -22.67 -3.91
N ARG A 143 -14.23 -22.94 -2.61
CA ARG A 143 -14.93 -22.22 -1.53
C ARG A 143 -13.91 -21.75 -0.52
N ILE A 144 -14.08 -20.52 -0.05
CA ILE A 144 -13.20 -19.90 0.95
C ILE A 144 -13.78 -20.20 2.33
N PHE A 145 -12.96 -20.76 3.21
CA PHE A 145 -13.30 -20.99 4.61
C PHE A 145 -12.27 -20.25 5.47
N LEU A 146 -12.65 -19.07 5.95
CA LEU A 146 -11.77 -18.24 6.78
C LEU A 146 -11.59 -18.85 8.17
N GLN A 147 -10.40 -18.63 8.74
CA GLN A 147 -10.02 -19.02 10.10
C GLN A 147 -9.56 -17.79 10.88
N ASP A 148 -9.45 -17.91 12.20
CA ASP A 148 -8.93 -16.85 13.05
C ASP A 148 -7.47 -16.51 12.68
N VAL A 149 -7.20 -15.24 12.40
CA VAL A 149 -5.84 -14.73 12.28
C VAL A 149 -5.26 -14.60 13.68
N LYS A 150 -4.20 -15.38 13.96
CA LYS A 150 -3.53 -15.32 15.26
C LYS A 150 -2.78 -14.00 15.40
N LYS A 151 -2.77 -13.47 16.63
CA LYS A 151 -1.93 -12.32 16.95
C LYS A 151 -0.45 -12.67 16.75
N PRO A 152 0.43 -11.67 16.53
CA PRO A 152 1.87 -11.89 16.50
C PRO A 152 2.40 -12.54 17.79
N GLU A 153 3.54 -13.22 17.68
CA GLU A 153 4.15 -13.97 18.81
C GLU A 153 4.61 -13.06 19.96
N ARG A 154 4.86 -11.79 19.67
CA ARG A 154 5.31 -10.77 20.62
C ARG A 154 4.71 -9.41 20.28
N ASP A 155 4.55 -8.58 21.30
CA ASP A 155 4.04 -7.22 21.17
C ASP A 155 5.18 -6.18 21.09
N GLU A 156 6.38 -6.53 21.58
CA GLU A 156 7.61 -5.74 21.46
C GLU A 156 8.65 -6.46 20.59
N TRP A 157 9.16 -5.76 19.59
CA TRP A 157 10.09 -6.31 18.59
C TRP A 157 11.55 -5.99 18.86
N GLY A 158 11.83 -5.19 19.88
CA GLY A 158 13.19 -4.80 20.27
C GLY A 158 13.76 -3.74 19.33
N THR A 159 14.80 -4.07 18.57
CA THR A 159 15.50 -3.11 17.69
C THR A 159 15.17 -3.32 16.21
N GLY A 160 15.55 -2.39 15.34
CA GLY A 160 15.34 -2.52 13.90
C GLY A 160 15.99 -3.78 13.31
N LEU A 161 17.17 -4.17 13.80
CA LEU A 161 17.81 -5.43 13.43
C LEU A 161 16.97 -6.66 13.83
N GLU A 162 16.49 -6.71 15.07
CA GLU A 162 15.70 -7.85 15.56
C GLU A 162 14.36 -7.97 14.81
N ALA A 163 13.73 -6.84 14.47
CA ALA A 163 12.53 -6.80 13.65
C ALA A 163 12.78 -7.37 12.23
N LEU A 164 13.86 -6.97 11.56
CA LEU A 164 14.22 -7.51 10.24
C LEU A 164 14.60 -8.99 10.28
N GLU A 165 15.25 -9.46 11.35
CA GLU A 165 15.52 -10.89 11.53
C GLU A 165 14.24 -11.70 11.71
N CYS A 166 13.26 -11.17 12.45
CA CYS A 166 11.94 -11.77 12.59
C CYS A 166 11.19 -11.79 11.24
N ALA A 167 11.19 -10.68 10.50
CA ALA A 167 10.58 -10.60 9.17
C ALA A 167 11.22 -11.59 8.20
N LEU A 168 12.56 -11.68 8.16
CA LEU A 168 13.28 -12.64 7.33
C LEU A 168 12.88 -14.09 7.65
N GLN A 169 12.67 -14.40 8.93
CA GLN A 169 12.23 -15.74 9.33
C GLN A 169 10.77 -16.00 8.97
N LEU A 170 9.90 -14.99 9.06
CA LEU A 170 8.51 -15.07 8.61
C LEU A 170 8.45 -15.33 7.10
N GLU A 171 9.19 -14.56 6.29
CA GLU A 171 9.28 -14.73 4.84
C GLU A 171 9.75 -16.13 4.43
N LYS A 172 10.76 -16.66 5.13
CA LYS A 172 11.21 -18.04 4.89
C LYS A 172 10.14 -19.07 5.22
N SER A 173 9.35 -18.82 6.27
CA SER A 173 8.28 -19.73 6.69
C SER A 173 7.11 -19.71 5.69
N VAL A 174 6.74 -18.52 5.21
CA VAL A 174 5.74 -18.35 4.13
C VAL A 174 6.21 -19.02 2.84
N ASN A 175 7.47 -18.79 2.44
CA ASN A 175 8.06 -19.42 1.28
C ASN A 175 8.06 -20.96 1.39
N GLN A 176 8.36 -21.51 2.56
CA GLN A 176 8.27 -22.97 2.77
C GLN A 176 6.83 -23.46 2.58
N SER A 177 5.82 -22.75 3.09
CA SER A 177 4.42 -23.09 2.88
C SER A 177 4.02 -23.04 1.39
N LEU A 178 4.57 -22.09 0.61
CA LEU A 178 4.33 -21.99 -0.82
C LEU A 178 5.00 -23.12 -1.60
N LEU A 179 6.21 -23.53 -1.23
CA LEU A 179 6.90 -24.69 -1.81
C LEU A 179 6.14 -25.99 -1.50
N ASP A 180 5.64 -26.15 -0.28
CA ASP A 180 4.83 -27.30 0.11
C ASP A 180 3.51 -27.32 -0.67
N LEU A 181 2.86 -26.15 -0.85
CA LEU A 181 1.66 -26.03 -1.68
C LEU A 181 1.96 -26.37 -3.14
N HIS A 182 3.03 -25.83 -3.72
CA HIS A 182 3.46 -26.13 -5.09
C HIS A 182 3.73 -27.62 -5.31
N LYS A 183 4.35 -28.28 -4.32
CA LYS A 183 4.52 -29.74 -4.32
C LYS A 183 3.18 -30.46 -4.39
N VAL A 184 2.20 -30.07 -3.57
CA VAL A 184 0.84 -30.64 -3.63
C VAL A 184 0.22 -30.44 -5.01
N CYS A 185 0.37 -29.25 -5.61
CA CYS A 185 -0.12 -28.98 -6.96
C CYS A 185 0.50 -29.92 -8.00
N SER A 186 1.81 -30.14 -7.90
CA SER A 186 2.55 -31.04 -8.78
C SER A 186 2.13 -32.50 -8.60
N ASP A 187 1.98 -32.96 -7.35
CA ASP A 187 1.54 -34.32 -7.02
C ASP A 187 0.10 -34.59 -7.50
N HIS A 188 -0.73 -33.55 -7.58
CA HIS A 188 -2.10 -33.60 -8.10
C HIS A 188 -2.23 -33.24 -9.59
N ALA A 189 -1.12 -32.99 -10.28
CA ALA A 189 -1.09 -32.59 -11.70
C ALA A 189 -1.98 -31.37 -12.01
N ASP A 190 -1.92 -30.32 -11.18
CA ASP A 190 -2.55 -29.02 -11.44
C ASP A 190 -1.52 -28.01 -11.98
N PRO A 191 -1.25 -28.00 -13.31
CA PRO A 191 -0.22 -27.15 -13.89
C PRO A 191 -0.56 -25.66 -13.79
N HIS A 192 -1.85 -25.31 -13.79
CA HIS A 192 -2.26 -23.91 -13.68
C HIS A 192 -1.98 -23.37 -12.27
N LEU A 193 -2.22 -24.16 -11.23
CA LEU A 193 -1.92 -23.72 -9.86
C LEU A 193 -0.41 -23.68 -9.60
N CYS A 194 0.37 -24.61 -10.16
CA CYS A 194 1.84 -24.53 -10.12
C CYS A 194 2.34 -23.21 -10.73
N ASP A 195 1.93 -22.92 -11.96
CA ASP A 195 2.33 -21.71 -12.70
C ASP A 195 1.90 -20.42 -11.96
N PHE A 196 0.70 -20.42 -11.38
CA PHE A 196 0.22 -19.29 -10.57
C PHE A 196 1.10 -19.02 -9.35
N ILE A 197 1.51 -20.07 -8.62
CA ILE A 197 2.39 -19.95 -7.45
C ILE A 197 3.81 -19.50 -7.88
N GLU A 198 4.33 -20.07 -8.96
CA GLU A 198 5.63 -19.69 -9.53
C GLU A 198 5.66 -18.21 -9.95
N THR A 199 4.66 -17.76 -10.69
CA THR A 199 4.60 -16.43 -11.30
C THR A 199 4.36 -15.32 -10.28
N HIS A 200 3.49 -15.56 -9.30
CA HIS A 200 2.97 -14.49 -8.44
C HIS A 200 3.44 -14.53 -7.00
N TYR A 201 4.24 -15.53 -6.60
CA TYR A 201 4.68 -15.67 -5.21
C TYR A 201 6.15 -16.10 -5.11
N LEU A 202 6.57 -17.20 -5.74
CA LEU A 202 7.92 -17.75 -5.49
C LEU A 202 9.05 -16.79 -5.90
N ASP A 203 8.91 -16.09 -7.03
CA ASP A 203 9.92 -15.10 -7.46
C ASP A 203 9.95 -13.88 -6.52
N GLU A 204 8.78 -13.42 -6.05
CA GLU A 204 8.64 -12.34 -5.07
C GLU A 204 9.27 -12.74 -3.73
N GLN A 205 8.95 -13.91 -3.18
CA GLN A 205 9.55 -14.43 -1.94
C GLN A 205 11.08 -14.46 -1.99
N VAL A 206 11.67 -14.93 -3.11
CA VAL A 206 13.12 -15.01 -3.23
C VAL A 206 13.76 -13.62 -3.21
N LYS A 207 13.13 -12.62 -3.84
CA LYS A 207 13.59 -11.22 -3.82
C LYS A 207 13.48 -10.63 -2.42
N SER A 208 12.33 -10.77 -1.75
CA SER A 208 12.10 -10.24 -0.39
C SER A 208 13.06 -10.87 0.63
N ILE A 209 13.26 -12.20 0.58
CA ILE A 209 14.23 -12.91 1.43
C ILE A 209 15.66 -12.41 1.19
N LYS A 210 16.02 -12.15 -0.06
CA LYS A 210 17.34 -11.65 -0.43
C LYS A 210 17.57 -10.23 0.08
N GLU A 211 16.59 -9.36 -0.08
CA GLU A 211 16.62 -7.97 0.37
C GLU A 211 16.73 -7.87 1.89
N LEU A 212 15.84 -8.53 2.63
CA LEU A 212 15.90 -8.62 4.09
C LEU A 212 17.24 -9.20 4.56
N GLY A 213 17.76 -10.22 3.87
CA GLY A 213 19.07 -10.81 4.16
C GLY A 213 20.24 -9.83 4.00
N ASP A 214 20.21 -8.99 2.96
CA ASP A 214 21.22 -7.95 2.73
C ASP A 214 21.15 -6.88 3.82
N TRP A 215 19.96 -6.48 4.22
CA TRP A 215 19.74 -5.46 5.25
C TRP A 215 20.18 -5.91 6.63
N VAL A 216 19.80 -7.14 7.03
CA VAL A 216 20.31 -7.77 8.26
C VAL A 216 21.83 -7.82 8.25
N THR A 217 22.44 -8.17 7.10
CA THR A 217 23.90 -8.20 6.96
C THR A 217 24.51 -6.81 7.12
N ASN A 218 23.93 -5.77 6.53
CA ASN A 218 24.42 -4.39 6.62
C ASN A 218 24.32 -3.85 8.06
N LEU A 219 23.19 -4.03 8.73
CA LEU A 219 23.00 -3.59 10.11
C LEU A 219 23.98 -4.27 11.07
N ARG A 220 24.18 -5.59 10.94
CA ARG A 220 25.20 -6.31 11.72
C ARG A 220 26.61 -5.78 11.46
N ARG A 221 26.96 -5.47 10.20
CA ARG A 221 28.26 -4.87 9.84
C ARG A 221 28.45 -3.45 10.39
N MET A 222 27.37 -2.69 10.52
CA MET A 222 27.37 -1.35 11.12
C MET A 222 27.43 -1.37 12.66
N GLY A 223 27.30 -2.56 13.26
CA GLY A 223 27.39 -2.77 14.71
C GLY A 223 26.06 -2.63 15.45
N ALA A 224 24.92 -2.76 14.76
CA ALA A 224 23.63 -2.86 15.44
C ALA A 224 23.51 -4.19 16.21
N PRO A 225 22.80 -4.22 17.36
CA PRO A 225 22.11 -3.09 17.99
C PRO A 225 23.00 -2.24 18.92
N GLN A 226 24.25 -2.62 19.18
CA GLN A 226 25.08 -1.94 20.19
C GLN A 226 25.46 -0.51 19.78
N ASN A 227 25.53 -0.24 18.49
CA ASN A 227 25.77 1.08 17.92
C ASN A 227 24.45 1.72 17.48
N GLY A 228 23.83 2.53 18.33
CA GLY A 228 22.55 3.19 18.00
C GLY A 228 22.59 4.09 16.75
N LEU A 229 23.77 4.60 16.37
CA LEU A 229 23.92 5.36 15.12
C LEU A 229 23.72 4.48 13.88
N ALA A 230 23.93 3.15 13.99
CA ALA A 230 23.77 2.23 12.89
C ALA A 230 22.32 2.19 12.38
N GLU A 231 21.36 1.99 13.27
CA GLU A 231 19.94 1.90 12.90
C GLU A 231 19.41 3.25 12.40
N TYR A 232 19.83 4.36 13.01
CA TYR A 232 19.47 5.70 12.52
C TYR A 232 19.98 5.97 11.10
N LEU A 233 21.25 5.67 10.82
CA LEU A 233 21.81 5.85 9.47
C LEU A 233 21.15 4.92 8.45
N PHE A 234 20.82 3.69 8.87
CA PHE A 234 20.15 2.72 8.03
C PHE A 234 18.72 3.17 7.67
N ASP A 235 17.96 3.63 8.66
CA ASP A 235 16.63 4.23 8.50
C ASP A 235 16.67 5.36 7.45
N LYS A 236 17.62 6.29 7.59
CA LYS A 236 17.71 7.46 6.69
C LYS A 236 18.26 7.16 5.30
N HIS A 237 19.24 6.26 5.17
CA HIS A 237 19.99 6.11 3.91
C HIS A 237 19.68 4.85 3.11
N THR A 238 19.20 3.79 3.76
CA THR A 238 18.78 2.56 3.07
C THR A 238 17.28 2.63 2.84
N LEU A 239 16.50 2.66 3.91
CA LEU A 239 15.02 2.67 3.81
C LEU A 239 14.47 4.00 3.27
N GLY A 240 15.15 5.11 3.56
CA GLY A 240 14.79 6.42 3.02
C GLY A 240 15.03 6.60 1.51
N LYS A 241 15.69 5.66 0.82
CA LYS A 241 15.89 5.71 -0.64
C LYS A 241 14.84 4.94 -1.42
N GLU A 242 14.18 3.97 -0.80
CA GLU A 242 13.10 3.21 -1.43
C GLU A 242 11.79 4.01 -1.51
N SER A 243 11.79 5.21 -0.93
CA SER A 243 10.69 6.16 -0.84
C SER A 243 10.87 7.39 -1.75
N SER A 244 11.77 7.34 -2.74
CA SER A 244 12.04 8.44 -3.69
C SER A 244 11.96 8.03 -5.15
#